data_AF-A0A7C6ESY4-F1
#
_entry.id   AF-A0A7C6ESY4-F1
#
_cell.length_a   1.000
_cell.length_b   1.000
_cell.length_c   1.000
_cell.angle_alpha   90.00
_cell.angle_beta   90.00
_cell.angle_gamma   90.00
#
_symmetry.space_group_name_H-M   'P 1'
#
loop_
_entity.id
_entity.type
_entity.pdbx_description
1 polymer ?
#
loop_
_entity_poly.entity_id
_entity_poly.type
_entity_poly.pdbx_seq_one_letter_code
_entity_poly.pdbx_strand_id
1 'polypeptide(L)'
;MQRLFRTKPIHQVIDEVNVDSKTSLKRNLNLFDLTSLGIAAIIGAGIFSTIGTAAAQGGPAVSVLFIFTAIACAFSALCYARFASSIPVSGSAYTYAYVAFGELLAWIIGWDLIMEYAVGNIAVAISWSDYFTALLRGLNLHIPEFLTVDYITAYRGFKEAQLQMSQGQTLQQLSYPIQEAYLAYTQAPSIGSLKIIADIPA
;
A
#
# COMPACT_ATOMS: atom_id res chain seq x y z
N MET A 1 -28.51 -22.68 -6.10
CA MET A 1 -28.28 -21.22 -6.26
C MET A 1 -28.66 -20.39 -5.03
N GLN A 2 -29.74 -20.69 -4.30
CA GLN A 2 -30.18 -19.90 -3.12
C GLN A 2 -29.15 -19.76 -1.97
N ARG A 3 -28.15 -20.65 -1.86
CA ARG A 3 -27.11 -20.55 -0.81
C ARG A 3 -26.04 -19.48 -1.09
N LEU A 4 -25.82 -19.10 -2.35
CA LEU A 4 -24.72 -18.19 -2.72
C LEU A 4 -25.01 -16.71 -2.44
N PHE A 5 -26.30 -16.31 -2.42
CA PHE A 5 -26.71 -14.92 -2.18
C PHE A 5 -27.34 -14.72 -0.80
N ARG A 6 -27.02 -15.59 0.17
CA ARG A 6 -27.57 -15.46 1.52
C ARG A 6 -26.99 -14.19 2.16
N THR A 7 -27.86 -13.25 2.50
CA THR A 7 -27.50 -12.05 3.25
C THR A 7 -27.44 -12.37 4.74
N LYS A 8 -26.56 -11.67 5.45
CA LYS A 8 -26.51 -11.73 6.90
C LYS A 8 -27.46 -10.67 7.43
N PRO A 9 -28.48 -11.04 8.21
CA PRO A 9 -29.43 -10.07 8.69
C PRO A 9 -28.77 -9.16 9.74
N ILE A 10 -29.09 -7.88 9.68
CA ILE A 10 -28.43 -6.81 10.47
C ILE A 10 -28.49 -7.10 11.97
N HIS A 11 -29.61 -7.64 12.47
CA HIS A 11 -29.76 -7.98 13.89
C HIS A 11 -28.70 -8.99 14.35
N GLN A 12 -28.39 -10.02 13.57
CA GLN A 12 -27.34 -10.99 13.92
C GLN A 12 -25.96 -10.35 13.98
N VAL A 13 -25.65 -9.40 13.09
CA VAL A 13 -24.36 -8.69 13.11
C VAL A 13 -24.24 -7.80 14.35
N ILE A 14 -25.33 -7.13 14.74
CA ILE A 14 -25.37 -6.30 15.95
C ILE A 14 -25.30 -7.17 17.20
N ASP A 15 -25.99 -8.31 17.21
CA ASP A 15 -26.02 -9.25 18.34
C ASP A 15 -24.65 -9.90 18.56
N GLU A 16 -23.92 -10.27 17.51
CA GLU A 16 -22.54 -10.76 17.62
C GLU A 16 -21.62 -9.74 18.32
N VAL A 17 -21.74 -8.45 17.97
CA VAL A 17 -20.99 -7.37 18.62
C VAL A 17 -21.40 -7.20 20.09
N ASN A 18 -22.67 -7.44 20.42
CA ASN A 18 -23.19 -7.31 21.79
C ASN A 18 -22.90 -8.54 22.67
N VAL A 19 -22.71 -9.74 22.10
CA VAL A 19 -22.44 -10.98 22.86
C VAL A 19 -21.01 -11.01 23.43
N ASP A 20 -20.05 -10.35 22.78
CA ASP A 20 -18.67 -10.18 23.27
C ASP A 20 -18.51 -9.15 24.42
N SER A 21 -19.63 -8.70 25.00
CA SER A 21 -19.71 -7.63 26.01
C SER A 21 -19.07 -7.95 27.38
N LYS A 22 -18.57 -9.17 27.63
CA LYS A 22 -17.74 -9.45 28.82
C LYS A 22 -16.35 -8.80 28.77
N THR A 23 -15.92 -8.33 27.60
CA THR A 23 -14.62 -7.66 27.34
C THR A 23 -14.77 -6.47 26.37
N SER A 24 -15.83 -5.69 26.54
CA SER A 24 -16.14 -4.53 25.69
C SER A 24 -15.16 -3.36 25.93
N LEU A 25 -14.63 -2.79 24.85
CA LEU A 25 -13.79 -1.57 24.89
C LEU A 25 -14.65 -0.33 25.24
N LYS A 26 -14.11 0.54 26.09
CA LYS A 26 -14.75 1.83 26.40
C LYS A 26 -14.73 2.74 25.17
N ARG A 27 -15.92 3.18 24.74
CA ARG A 27 -16.06 4.19 23.68
C ARG A 27 -15.58 5.55 24.21
N ASN A 28 -14.41 6.00 23.77
CA ASN A 28 -13.80 7.27 24.18
C ASN A 28 -13.32 8.14 22.99
N LEU A 29 -13.51 7.67 21.75
CA LEU A 29 -13.10 8.42 20.56
C LEU A 29 -14.16 9.46 20.21
N ASN A 30 -13.75 10.72 20.16
CA ASN A 30 -14.57 11.84 19.73
C ASN A 30 -14.45 12.06 18.21
N LEU A 31 -15.24 13.00 17.68
CA LEU A 31 -15.19 13.37 16.25
C LEU A 31 -13.77 13.71 15.79
N PHE A 32 -13.03 14.49 16.58
CA PHE A 32 -11.67 14.89 16.24
C PHE A 32 -10.73 13.67 16.13
N ASP A 33 -10.80 12.74 17.10
CA ASP A 33 -9.97 11.53 17.10
C ASP A 33 -10.24 10.67 15.86
N LEU A 34 -11.51 10.51 15.50
CA LEU A 34 -11.92 9.75 14.32
C LEU A 34 -11.49 10.44 13.01
N THR A 35 -11.63 11.76 12.91
CA THR A 35 -11.15 12.51 11.74
C THR A 35 -9.64 12.47 11.60
N SER A 36 -8.90 12.58 12.71
CA SER A 36 -7.44 12.50 12.72
C SER A 36 -6.96 11.11 12.33
N LEU A 37 -7.61 10.05 12.83
CA LEU A 37 -7.34 8.67 12.41
C LEU A 37 -7.57 8.49 10.91
N GLY A 38 -8.65 9.05 10.36
CA GLY A 38 -8.91 9.03 8.92
C GLY A 38 -7.83 9.73 8.10
N ILE A 39 -7.40 10.93 8.51
CA ILE A 39 -6.32 11.67 7.84
C ILE A 39 -5.00 10.88 7.90
N ALA A 40 -4.65 10.34 9.07
CA ALA A 40 -3.44 9.55 9.26
C ALA A 40 -3.43 8.26 8.43
N ALA A 41 -4.59 7.63 8.21
CA ALA A 41 -4.72 6.44 7.38
C ALA A 41 -4.63 6.76 5.87
N ILE A 42 -4.95 7.98 5.44
CA ILE A 42 -4.95 8.39 4.02
C ILE A 42 -3.60 9.00 3.61
N ILE A 43 -3.02 9.85 4.46
CA ILE A 43 -1.73 10.51 4.17
C ILE A 43 -0.60 9.54 4.48
N GLY A 44 0.01 8.96 3.45
CA GLY A 44 1.13 8.04 3.57
C GLY A 44 2.00 8.00 2.33
N ALA A 45 2.67 6.88 2.11
CA ALA A 45 3.62 6.64 1.02
C ALA A 45 3.15 7.11 -0.38
N GLY A 46 1.86 6.93 -0.70
CA GLY A 46 1.33 7.23 -2.04
C GLY A 46 1.48 8.69 -2.48
N ILE A 47 1.27 9.66 -1.57
CA ILE A 47 1.38 11.09 -1.92
C ILE A 47 2.83 11.52 -2.11
N PHE A 48 3.76 10.86 -1.40
CA PHE A 48 5.16 11.22 -1.40
C PHE A 48 5.94 10.54 -2.53
N SER A 49 5.70 9.25 -2.78
CA SER A 49 6.43 8.47 -3.79
C SER A 49 5.82 8.58 -5.19
N THR A 50 4.54 8.24 -5.35
CA THR A 50 3.95 8.00 -6.69
C THR A 50 3.62 9.29 -7.46
N ILE A 51 3.39 10.40 -6.75
CA ILE A 51 3.04 11.68 -7.40
C ILE A 51 4.20 12.23 -8.21
N GLY A 52 5.44 12.10 -7.71
CA GLY A 52 6.62 12.57 -8.42
C GLY A 52 6.78 11.90 -9.78
N THR A 53 6.65 10.57 -9.82
CA THR A 53 6.71 9.79 -11.06
C THR A 53 5.53 10.09 -11.98
N ALA A 54 4.32 10.23 -11.43
CA ALA A 54 3.14 10.57 -12.21
C ALA A 54 3.29 11.95 -12.86
N ALA A 55 3.76 12.96 -12.12
CA ALA A 55 3.99 14.31 -12.62
C ALA A 55 5.11 14.36 -13.66
N ALA A 56 6.19 13.60 -13.47
CA ALA A 56 7.29 13.52 -14.43
C ALA A 56 6.83 12.94 -15.78
N GLN A 57 5.91 11.97 -15.78
CA GLN A 57 5.40 11.32 -17.00
C GLN A 57 4.18 12.05 -17.60
N GLY A 58 3.26 12.50 -16.76
CA GLY A 58 1.97 13.09 -17.15
C GLY A 58 1.96 14.62 -17.24
N GLY A 59 3.03 15.29 -16.79
CA GLY A 59 3.15 16.74 -16.84
C GLY A 59 2.09 17.47 -15.99
N PRO A 60 1.78 18.74 -16.31
CA PRO A 60 0.88 19.57 -15.50
C PRO A 60 -0.58 19.07 -15.47
N ALA A 61 -0.96 18.15 -16.37
CA ALA A 61 -2.29 17.56 -16.42
C ALA A 61 -2.59 16.69 -15.18
N VAL A 62 -1.56 16.23 -14.46
CA VAL A 62 -1.73 15.42 -13.24
C VAL A 62 -2.52 16.17 -12.17
N SER A 63 -2.35 17.48 -12.02
CA SER A 63 -3.10 18.29 -11.06
C SER A 63 -4.61 18.27 -11.34
N VAL A 64 -5.00 18.25 -12.62
CA VAL A 64 -6.41 18.16 -13.03
C VAL A 64 -6.95 16.75 -12.76
N LEU A 65 -6.15 15.71 -13.02
CA LEU A 65 -6.51 14.32 -12.71
C LEU A 65 -6.75 14.11 -11.21
N PHE A 66 -6.00 14.77 -10.34
CA PHE A 66 -6.24 14.74 -8.89
C PHE A 66 -7.59 15.34 -8.51
N ILE A 67 -8.03 16.42 -9.17
CA ILE A 67 -9.36 17.01 -8.90
C ILE A 67 -10.47 16.02 -9.26
N PHE A 68 -10.39 15.40 -10.44
CA PHE A 68 -11.37 14.39 -10.85
C PHE A 68 -11.39 13.18 -9.90
N THR A 69 -10.21 12.71 -9.50
CA THR A 69 -10.08 11.60 -8.55
C THR A 69 -10.68 11.96 -7.19
N ALA A 70 -10.42 13.17 -6.68
CA ALA A 70 -11.01 13.65 -5.43
C ALA A 70 -12.54 13.68 -5.46
N ILE A 71 -13.15 14.08 -6.58
CA ILE A 71 -14.61 14.07 -6.76
C ILE A 71 -15.14 12.62 -6.72
N ALA A 72 -14.50 11.69 -7.41
CA ALA A 72 -14.88 10.27 -7.40
C ALA A 72 -14.75 9.64 -6.00
N CYS A 73 -13.68 9.96 -5.28
CA CYS A 73 -13.47 9.55 -3.89
C CYS A 73 -14.54 10.16 -2.95
N ALA A 74 -14.96 11.42 -3.18
CA ALA A 74 -16.00 12.06 -2.37
C ALA A 74 -17.35 11.35 -2.51
N PHE A 75 -17.77 10.98 -3.72
CA PHE A 75 -18.99 10.19 -3.91
C PHE A 75 -18.90 8.82 -3.22
N SER A 76 -17.75 8.15 -3.34
CA SER A 76 -17.51 6.88 -2.65
C SER A 76 -17.60 7.05 -1.12
N ALA A 77 -16.95 8.08 -0.57
CA ALA A 77 -16.96 8.38 0.85
C ALA A 77 -18.39 8.66 1.39
N LEU A 78 -19.23 9.36 0.62
CA LEU A 78 -20.63 9.59 0.99
C LEU A 78 -21.44 8.28 1.08
N CYS A 79 -21.22 7.34 0.16
CA CYS A 79 -21.83 6.01 0.23
C CYS A 79 -21.37 5.25 1.48
N TYR A 80 -20.08 5.28 1.80
CA TYR A 80 -19.53 4.67 3.01
C TYR A 80 -20.06 5.32 4.29
N ALA A 81 -20.21 6.65 4.33
CA ALA A 81 -20.81 7.36 5.45
C ALA A 81 -22.27 6.93 5.69
N ARG A 82 -23.02 6.67 4.61
CA ARG A 82 -24.38 6.14 4.72
C ARG A 82 -24.42 4.72 5.28
N PHE A 83 -23.49 3.85 4.88
CA PHE A 83 -23.38 2.50 5.43
C PHE A 83 -22.96 2.52 6.90
N ALA A 84 -21.94 3.30 7.26
CA ALA A 84 -21.44 3.41 8.63
C ALA A 84 -22.50 3.95 9.61
N SER A 85 -23.34 4.90 9.17
CA SER A 85 -24.45 5.41 9.98
C SER A 85 -25.63 4.44 10.12
N SER A 86 -25.82 3.53 9.15
CA SER A 86 -26.94 2.57 9.15
C SER A 86 -26.59 1.25 9.81
N ILE A 87 -25.30 0.86 9.80
CA ILE A 87 -24.79 -0.42 10.30
C ILE A 87 -23.62 -0.10 11.25
N PRO A 88 -23.89 0.30 12.52
CA PRO A 88 -22.90 0.83 13.45
C PRO A 88 -22.09 -0.28 14.12
N VAL A 89 -21.44 -1.12 13.30
CA VAL A 89 -20.60 -2.25 13.72
C VAL A 89 -19.18 -2.00 13.25
N SER A 90 -18.20 -2.55 13.97
CA SER A 90 -16.81 -2.51 13.50
C SER A 90 -16.69 -3.40 12.28
N GLY A 91 -16.62 -2.79 11.10
CA GLY A 91 -16.62 -3.48 9.81
C GLY A 91 -16.28 -2.54 8.65
N SER A 92 -15.73 -3.12 7.59
CA SER A 92 -15.39 -2.42 6.34
C SER A 92 -16.27 -2.94 5.19
N ALA A 93 -15.85 -2.76 3.94
CA ALA A 93 -16.61 -3.09 2.72
C ALA A 93 -17.16 -4.53 2.72
N TYR A 94 -16.42 -5.50 3.26
CA TYR A 94 -16.87 -6.89 3.42
C TYR A 94 -18.21 -7.00 4.16
N THR A 95 -18.32 -6.37 5.34
CA THR A 95 -19.52 -6.43 6.18
C THR A 95 -20.70 -5.77 5.48
N TYR A 96 -20.46 -4.62 4.83
CA TYR A 96 -21.50 -3.92 4.08
C TYR A 96 -21.99 -4.72 2.88
N ALA A 97 -21.08 -5.36 2.14
CA ALA A 97 -21.42 -6.21 1.01
C ALA A 97 -22.19 -7.46 1.43
N TYR A 98 -21.87 -8.05 2.59
CA TYR A 98 -22.60 -9.21 3.12
C TYR A 98 -24.06 -8.84 3.43
N VAL A 99 -24.26 -7.70 4.08
CA VAL A 99 -25.61 -7.22 4.41
C VAL A 99 -26.40 -6.86 3.15
N ALA A 100 -25.78 -6.18 2.18
CA ALA A 100 -26.48 -5.64 1.01
C ALA A 100 -26.68 -6.67 -0.12
N PHE A 101 -25.66 -7.47 -0.44
CA PHE A 101 -25.60 -8.28 -1.66
C PHE A 101 -25.46 -9.79 -1.40
N GLY A 102 -25.06 -10.18 -0.19
CA GLY A 102 -24.99 -11.57 0.24
C GLY A 102 -23.61 -12.21 0.12
N GLU A 103 -23.55 -13.48 0.53
CA GLU A 103 -22.32 -14.22 0.83
C GLU A 103 -21.30 -14.26 -0.31
N LEU A 104 -21.70 -14.52 -1.56
CA LEU A 104 -20.77 -14.62 -2.69
C LEU A 104 -20.04 -13.31 -2.98
N LEU A 105 -20.78 -12.19 -3.07
CA LEU A 105 -20.17 -10.89 -3.35
C LEU A 105 -19.33 -10.39 -2.17
N ALA A 106 -19.79 -10.64 -0.94
CA ALA A 106 -19.00 -10.38 0.26
C ALA A 106 -17.70 -11.19 0.26
N TRP A 107 -17.75 -12.47 -0.11
CA TRP A 107 -16.57 -13.34 -0.18
C TRP A 107 -15.55 -12.84 -1.20
N ILE A 108 -15.99 -12.44 -2.40
CA ILE A 108 -15.12 -11.85 -3.43
C ILE A 108 -14.45 -10.58 -2.89
N ILE A 109 -15.23 -9.66 -2.34
CA ILE A 109 -14.72 -8.40 -1.77
C ILE A 109 -13.79 -8.66 -0.58
N GLY A 110 -14.04 -9.71 0.21
CA GLY A 110 -13.18 -10.10 1.32
C GLY A 110 -11.78 -10.52 0.86
N TRP A 111 -11.69 -11.33 -0.20
CA TRP A 111 -10.40 -11.71 -0.80
C TRP A 111 -9.69 -10.52 -1.46
N ASP A 112 -10.46 -9.67 -2.15
CA ASP A 112 -9.96 -8.44 -2.74
C ASP A 112 -9.31 -7.53 -1.68
N LEU A 113 -10.02 -7.28 -0.57
CA LEU A 113 -9.48 -6.49 0.55
C LEU A 113 -8.22 -7.09 1.16
N ILE A 114 -8.15 -8.42 1.33
CA ILE A 114 -6.93 -9.06 1.86
C ILE A 114 -5.74 -8.80 0.94
N MET A 115 -5.93 -8.93 -0.38
CA MET A 115 -4.88 -8.61 -1.35
C MET A 115 -4.55 -7.13 -1.38
N GLU A 116 -5.55 -6.25 -1.33
CA GLU A 116 -5.38 -4.79 -1.30
C GLU A 116 -4.54 -4.36 -0.10
N TYR A 117 -4.87 -4.84 1.12
CA TYR A 117 -4.10 -4.54 2.32
C TYR A 117 -2.68 -5.13 2.26
N ALA A 118 -2.50 -6.33 1.71
CA ALA A 118 -1.18 -6.94 1.58
C ALA A 118 -0.28 -6.13 0.63
N VAL A 119 -0.76 -5.82 -0.58
CA VAL A 119 -0.01 -5.04 -1.57
C VAL A 119 0.19 -3.60 -1.09
N GLY A 120 -0.83 -3.00 -0.48
CA GLY A 120 -0.77 -1.65 0.09
C GLY A 120 0.30 -1.53 1.18
N ASN A 121 0.35 -2.47 2.12
CA ASN A 121 1.38 -2.47 3.17
C ASN A 121 2.79 -2.65 2.61
N ILE A 122 2.98 -3.51 1.61
CA ILE A 122 4.28 -3.67 0.93
C ILE A 122 4.68 -2.36 0.24
N ALA A 123 3.77 -1.71 -0.48
CA ALA A 123 4.06 -0.43 -1.14
C ALA A 123 4.42 0.68 -0.14
N VAL A 124 3.76 0.71 1.03
CA VAL A 124 4.07 1.64 2.12
C VAL A 124 5.46 1.38 2.70
N ALA A 125 5.80 0.12 2.94
CA ALA A 125 7.10 -0.32 3.44
C ALA A 125 8.25 0.08 2.51
N ILE A 126 8.14 -0.21 1.21
CA ILE A 126 9.14 0.16 0.19
C ILE A 126 9.34 1.67 0.16
N SER A 127 8.25 2.44 0.10
CA SER A 127 8.36 3.91 0.09
C SER A 127 9.00 4.45 1.36
N TRP A 128 8.71 3.86 2.53
CA TRP A 128 9.36 4.26 3.77
C TRP A 128 10.86 3.99 3.73
N SER A 129 11.28 2.83 3.20
CA SER A 129 12.69 2.49 3.02
C SER A 129 13.43 3.49 2.14
N ASP A 130 12.85 3.87 0.99
CA ASP A 130 13.43 4.87 0.09
C ASP A 130 13.69 6.21 0.79
N TYR A 131 12.69 6.69 1.56
CA TYR A 131 12.85 7.95 2.32
C TYR A 131 13.85 7.82 3.46
N PHE A 132 13.84 6.69 4.16
CA PHE A 132 14.75 6.44 5.28
C PHE A 132 16.21 6.37 4.80
N THR A 133 16.48 5.64 3.72
CA THR A 133 17.81 5.52 3.14
C THR A 133 18.29 6.85 2.53
N ALA A 134 17.40 7.63 1.90
CA ALA A 134 17.71 8.97 1.42
C ALA A 134 18.07 9.94 2.58
N LEU A 135 17.33 9.87 3.69
CA LEU A 135 17.64 10.64 4.89
C LEU A 135 19.02 10.28 5.45
N LEU A 136 19.32 8.98 5.56
CA LEU A 136 20.62 8.51 6.06
C LEU A 136 21.78 8.93 5.15
N ARG A 137 21.61 8.86 3.81
CA ARG A 137 22.56 9.40 2.84
C ARG A 137 22.82 10.89 3.06
N GLY A 138 21.77 11.67 3.33
CA GLY A 138 21.87 13.09 3.70
C GLY A 138 22.65 13.34 5.00
N LEU A 139 22.65 12.38 5.92
CA LEU A 139 23.44 12.39 7.16
C LEU A 139 24.84 11.78 7.00
N ASN A 140 25.27 11.47 5.78
CA ASN A 140 26.50 10.72 5.44
C ASN A 140 26.56 9.29 6.01
N LEU A 141 25.44 8.72 6.47
CA LEU A 141 25.34 7.33 6.88
C LEU A 141 24.93 6.47 5.67
N HIS A 142 25.87 5.64 5.20
CA HIS A 142 25.65 4.81 4.02
C HIS A 142 25.29 3.38 4.44
N ILE A 143 24.08 2.96 4.06
CA ILE A 143 23.67 1.55 4.13
C ILE A 143 24.10 0.88 2.82
N PRO A 144 24.67 -0.34 2.85
CA PRO A 144 24.97 -1.07 1.63
C PRO A 144 23.72 -1.29 0.76
N GLU A 145 23.85 -1.08 -0.55
CA GLU A 145 22.71 -1.11 -1.49
C GLU A 145 21.97 -2.46 -1.52
N PHE A 146 22.64 -3.56 -1.19
CA PHE A 146 21.98 -4.88 -1.13
C PHE A 146 21.03 -5.04 0.07
N LEU A 147 21.02 -4.09 1.01
CA LEU A 147 20.14 -4.05 2.18
C LEU A 147 18.98 -3.05 2.03
N THR A 148 18.87 -2.35 0.89
CA THR A 148 17.92 -1.25 0.66
C THR A 148 16.97 -1.52 -0.51
N VAL A 149 17.07 -2.68 -1.15
CA VAL A 149 16.27 -3.04 -2.33
C VAL A 149 15.89 -4.51 -2.29
N ASP A 150 14.75 -4.86 -2.88
CA ASP A 150 14.34 -6.25 -3.03
C ASP A 150 15.16 -6.98 -4.12
N TYR A 151 15.21 -8.31 -3.99
CA TYR A 151 15.96 -9.18 -4.90
C TYR A 151 15.54 -9.06 -6.38
N ILE A 152 14.24 -8.95 -6.65
CA ILE A 152 13.70 -8.94 -8.01
C ILE A 152 14.07 -7.62 -8.69
N THR A 153 13.92 -6.51 -7.99
CA THR A 153 14.31 -5.18 -8.47
C THR A 153 15.82 -5.10 -8.71
N ALA A 154 16.64 -5.59 -7.77
CA ALA A 154 18.10 -5.67 -7.96
C ALA A 154 18.50 -6.50 -9.19
N TYR A 155 17.89 -7.68 -9.37
CA TYR A 155 18.19 -8.55 -10.50
C TYR A 155 17.77 -7.96 -11.85
N ARG A 156 16.60 -7.31 -11.91
CA ARG A 156 16.11 -6.63 -13.13
C ARG A 156 17.01 -5.45 -13.48
N GLY A 157 17.32 -4.59 -12.51
CA GLY A 157 18.20 -3.44 -12.71
C GLY A 157 19.62 -3.86 -13.08
N PHE A 158 20.14 -4.95 -12.53
CA PHE A 158 21.42 -5.53 -12.95
C PHE A 158 21.44 -5.95 -14.42
N LYS A 159 20.39 -6.65 -14.89
CA LYS A 159 20.27 -7.02 -16.30
C LYS A 159 20.15 -5.82 -17.22
N GLU A 160 19.37 -4.82 -16.81
CA GLU A 160 19.20 -3.58 -17.56
C GLU A 160 20.51 -2.78 -17.64
N ALA A 161 21.24 -2.68 -16.54
CA ALA A 161 22.56 -2.06 -16.48
C ALA A 161 23.54 -2.78 -17.43
N GLN A 162 23.58 -4.11 -17.41
CA GLN A 162 24.42 -4.89 -18.33
C GLN A 162 24.08 -4.64 -19.80
N LEU A 163 22.79 -4.54 -20.13
CA LEU A 163 22.35 -4.23 -21.49
C LEU A 163 22.84 -2.84 -21.92
N GLN A 164 22.63 -1.82 -21.11
CA GLN A 164 23.03 -0.44 -21.43
C GLN A 164 24.56 -0.29 -21.49
N MET A 165 25.29 -0.98 -20.61
CA MET A 165 26.75 -1.02 -20.64
C MET A 165 27.29 -1.78 -21.86
N SER A 166 26.59 -2.81 -22.35
CA SER A 166 26.95 -3.48 -23.61
C SER A 166 26.78 -2.57 -24.84
N GLN A 167 25.96 -1.52 -24.73
CA GLN A 167 25.76 -0.51 -25.76
C GLN A 167 26.79 0.64 -25.67
N GLY A 168 27.78 0.52 -24.79
CA GLY A 168 28.89 1.47 -24.64
C GLY A 168 28.67 2.55 -23.57
N GLN A 169 27.57 2.49 -22.80
CA GLN A 169 27.38 3.41 -21.67
C GLN A 169 28.25 3.00 -20.46
N THR A 170 28.75 3.98 -19.72
CA THR A 170 29.45 3.72 -18.45
C THR A 170 28.46 3.70 -17.29
N LEU A 171 28.81 3.06 -16.18
CA LEU A 171 27.94 2.98 -14.98
C LEU A 171 27.45 4.36 -14.51
N GLN A 172 28.31 5.39 -14.60
CA GLN A 172 27.99 6.76 -14.18
C GLN A 172 26.98 7.46 -15.10
N GLN A 173 26.82 6.97 -16.34
CA GLN A 173 25.85 7.50 -17.30
C GLN A 173 24.46 6.89 -17.14
N LEU A 174 24.33 5.80 -16.37
CA LEU A 174 23.04 5.16 -16.11
C LEU A 174 22.20 6.01 -15.16
N SER A 175 20.89 5.78 -15.15
CA SER A 175 20.01 6.43 -14.17
C SER A 175 20.34 5.98 -12.75
N TYR A 176 20.12 6.85 -11.77
CA TYR A 176 20.42 6.58 -10.37
C TYR A 176 19.83 5.24 -9.85
N PRO A 177 18.55 4.90 -10.13
CA PRO A 177 17.99 3.61 -9.69
C PRO A 177 18.67 2.38 -10.31
N ILE A 178 19.14 2.48 -11.56
CA ILE A 178 19.83 1.39 -12.25
C ILE A 178 21.24 1.21 -11.65
N GLN A 179 21.90 2.30 -11.27
CA GLN A 179 23.19 2.25 -10.59
C GLN A 179 23.07 1.56 -9.23
N GLU A 180 22.10 1.95 -8.39
CA GLU A 180 21.84 1.31 -7.10
C GLU A 180 21.55 -0.19 -7.26
N ALA A 181 20.65 -0.56 -8.17
CA ALA A 181 20.32 -1.97 -8.42
C ALA A 181 21.52 -2.79 -8.90
N TYR A 182 22.38 -2.22 -9.75
CA TYR A 182 23.61 -2.86 -10.19
C TYR A 182 24.60 -3.08 -9.03
N LEU A 183 24.79 -2.07 -8.19
CA LEU A 183 25.67 -2.15 -7.01
C LEU A 183 25.12 -3.14 -5.98
N ALA A 184 23.81 -3.10 -5.70
CA ALA A 184 23.13 -4.05 -4.83
C ALA A 184 23.39 -5.49 -5.29
N TYR A 185 23.16 -5.79 -6.57
CA TYR A 185 23.34 -7.15 -7.06
C TYR A 185 24.81 -7.59 -7.09
N THR A 186 25.74 -6.70 -7.44
CA THR A 186 27.17 -7.05 -7.54
C THR A 186 27.85 -7.20 -6.18
N GLN A 187 27.50 -6.35 -5.21
CA GLN A 187 28.11 -6.31 -3.88
C GLN A 187 27.43 -7.25 -2.87
N ALA A 188 26.26 -7.80 -3.21
CA ALA A 188 25.53 -8.72 -2.34
C ALA A 188 26.36 -9.98 -2.01
N PRO A 189 26.45 -10.36 -0.71
CA PRO A 189 27.07 -11.61 -0.31
C PRO A 189 26.27 -12.79 -0.85
N SER A 190 26.96 -13.85 -1.28
CA SER A 190 26.32 -15.05 -1.84
C SER A 190 26.54 -16.28 -0.98
N ILE A 191 25.48 -17.06 -0.75
CA ILE A 191 25.54 -18.41 -0.21
C ILE A 191 25.27 -19.37 -1.37
N GLY A 192 26.34 -19.99 -1.88
CA GLY A 192 26.26 -20.81 -3.10
C GLY A 192 25.86 -19.98 -4.31
N SER A 193 24.76 -20.35 -4.97
CA SER A 193 24.20 -19.61 -6.12
C SER A 193 23.24 -18.49 -5.73
N LEU A 194 22.86 -18.36 -4.46
CA LEU A 194 21.88 -17.39 -3.99
C LEU A 194 22.58 -16.15 -3.45
N LYS A 195 22.21 -14.97 -3.96
CA LYS A 195 22.62 -13.68 -3.42
C LYS A 195 21.66 -13.24 -2.32
N ILE A 196 22.20 -12.78 -1.20
CA ILE A 196 21.43 -12.22 -0.09
C ILE A 196 21.18 -10.75 -0.41
N ILE A 197 19.94 -10.47 -0.82
CA ILE A 197 19.45 -9.12 -1.13
C ILE A 197 18.09 -9.02 -0.47
N ALA A 198 17.92 -8.00 0.36
CA ALA A 198 16.66 -7.73 1.03
C ALA A 198 16.59 -6.24 1.35
N ASP A 199 15.39 -5.69 1.26
CA ASP A 199 15.12 -4.35 1.78
C ASP A 199 14.87 -4.48 3.28
N ILE A 200 15.88 -4.17 4.10
CA ILE A 200 15.82 -4.30 5.56
C ILE A 200 15.01 -3.17 6.20
N PRO A 201 15.07 -1.92 5.72
CA PRO A 201 14.22 -0.87 6.26
C PRO A 201 12.71 -1.06 5.93
N ALA A 202 12.34 -1.72 4.83
CA ALA A 202 10.93 -1.98 4.47
C ALA A 202 10.26 -3.02 5.40
#